data_AF-A0A956UA56-F1
#
_entry.id   AF-A0A956UA56-F1
#
_cell.length_a   1.000
_cell.length_b   1.000
_cell.length_c   1.000
_cell.angle_alpha   90.00
_cell.angle_beta   90.00
_cell.angle_gamma   90.00
#
_symmetry.space_group_name_H-M   'P 1'
#
loop_
_entity.id
_entity.type
_entity.pdbx_description
1 polymer ?
#
loop_
_entity_poly.entity_id
_entity_poly.type
_entity_poly.pdbx_seq_one_letter_code
_entity_poly.pdbx_strand_id
1 'polypeptide(L)'
;MGFNITCIAIKSKNKTKILQGLRLKGSGKQPDSVVPGSGEITGGLLQNGWYLILDATWKLLENQQLLEELSNEYEIIYGEVGEGWMGSSAGRYNKGKRSWQISYMLDKNPEDFEISGKPPKAFDEIKERLLSKSPQYGNYHFEVPVELFDHYVGFRYYHYRDSIDEDAFERLDFKATFPKKADETKYELTESQLADEMKKLDQLKSSSRDEWLHLLQKLDVAMIFNNKNRDFVESHLGNADQESSRPEENEMDLEYYLSNNFRARFVFNDGRFEYLVIYQYLDRDAWNARFRKNSRRNKQI
;
A
#
# COMPACT_ATOMS: atom_id res chain seq x y z
N MET A 1 -15.83 11.78 7.30
CA MET A 1 -15.60 10.72 8.31
C MET A 1 -16.03 9.43 7.67
N GLY A 2 -15.10 8.49 7.51
CA GLY A 2 -15.38 7.21 6.85
C GLY A 2 -14.23 6.23 7.08
N PHE A 3 -14.49 4.94 6.87
CA PHE A 3 -13.51 3.88 7.07
C PHE A 3 -12.45 3.88 5.97
N ASN A 4 -11.19 3.73 6.39
CA ASN A 4 -10.04 3.46 5.52
C ASN A 4 -9.38 2.17 6.01
N ILE A 5 -9.83 1.03 5.49
CA ILE A 5 -9.49 -0.28 6.04
C ILE A 5 -9.10 -1.26 4.96
N THR A 6 -8.05 -2.02 5.27
CA THR A 6 -7.63 -3.21 4.54
C THR A 6 -8.15 -4.44 5.25
N CYS A 7 -8.82 -5.33 4.53
CA CYS A 7 -9.30 -6.62 5.04
C CYS A 7 -8.50 -7.73 4.35
N ILE A 8 -7.80 -8.59 5.09
CA ILE A 8 -7.03 -9.72 4.54
C ILE A 8 -7.53 -11.00 5.18
N ALA A 9 -8.14 -11.87 4.39
CA ALA A 9 -8.62 -13.17 4.81
C ALA A 9 -7.72 -14.27 4.27
N ILE A 10 -7.20 -15.13 5.15
CA ILE A 10 -6.29 -16.22 4.80
C ILE A 10 -6.93 -17.55 5.16
N LYS A 11 -7.01 -18.50 4.22
CA LYS A 11 -7.69 -19.78 4.42
C LYS A 11 -6.81 -20.75 5.22
N SER A 12 -6.77 -20.57 6.53
CA SER A 12 -6.03 -21.44 7.44
C SER A 12 -6.44 -21.20 8.89
N LYS A 13 -6.38 -22.26 9.71
CA LYS A 13 -6.53 -22.15 11.18
C LYS A 13 -5.20 -21.93 11.89
N ASN A 14 -4.06 -21.98 11.17
CA ASN A 14 -2.73 -21.88 11.76
C ASN A 14 -2.31 -20.41 11.95
N LYS A 15 -2.90 -19.77 12.96
CA LYS A 15 -2.63 -18.39 13.38
C LYS A 15 -1.13 -18.09 13.48
N THR A 16 -0.35 -18.95 14.14
CA THR A 16 1.08 -18.72 14.36
C THR A 16 1.87 -18.59 13.05
N LYS A 17 1.63 -19.48 12.07
CA LYS A 17 2.30 -19.41 10.76
C LYS A 17 1.86 -18.18 9.97
N ILE A 18 0.58 -17.84 10.00
CA ILE A 18 0.04 -16.64 9.34
C ILE A 18 0.72 -15.39 9.88
N LEU A 19 0.70 -15.20 11.20
CA LEU A 19 1.31 -14.03 11.84
C LEU A 19 2.83 -13.98 11.59
N GLN A 20 3.50 -15.14 11.60
CA GLN A 20 4.92 -15.20 11.26
C GLN A 20 5.20 -14.75 9.83
N GLY A 21 4.43 -15.23 8.85
CA GLY A 21 4.59 -14.86 7.44
C GLY A 21 4.33 -13.38 7.17
N LEU A 22 3.37 -12.79 7.89
CA LEU A 22 3.08 -11.35 7.81
C LEU A 22 3.95 -10.49 8.71
N ARG A 23 4.90 -11.09 9.44
CA ARG A 23 5.74 -10.40 10.43
C ARG A 23 4.93 -9.68 11.52
N LEU A 24 3.75 -10.21 11.85
CA LEU A 24 2.89 -9.76 12.92
C LEU A 24 3.11 -10.62 14.18
N LYS A 25 2.66 -10.09 15.32
CA LYS A 25 2.52 -10.81 16.57
C LYS A 25 1.17 -10.46 17.20
N GLY A 26 0.58 -11.42 17.90
CA GLY A 26 -0.53 -11.14 18.79
C GLY A 26 -0.04 -10.31 19.97
N SER A 27 -0.79 -9.27 20.33
CA SER A 27 -0.52 -8.49 21.54
C SER A 27 -1.03 -9.19 22.81
N GLY A 28 -1.89 -10.21 22.66
CA GLY A 28 -2.61 -10.85 23.76
C GLY A 28 -3.74 -9.99 24.35
N LYS A 29 -4.02 -8.84 23.75
CA LYS A 29 -5.10 -7.92 24.17
C LYS A 29 -6.27 -8.04 23.21
N GLN A 30 -7.48 -8.07 23.76
CA GLN A 30 -8.68 -7.84 22.97
C GLN A 30 -8.69 -6.39 22.45
N PRO A 31 -9.15 -6.16 21.22
CA PRO A 31 -9.32 -4.81 20.72
C PRO A 31 -10.60 -4.18 21.31
N ASP A 32 -10.65 -2.85 21.40
CA ASP A 32 -11.86 -2.13 21.84
C ASP A 32 -13.02 -2.27 20.84
N SER A 33 -12.69 -2.54 19.57
CA SER A 33 -13.62 -2.86 18.48
C SER A 33 -12.92 -3.79 17.50
N VAL A 34 -13.64 -4.76 16.93
CA VAL A 34 -13.05 -5.64 15.92
C VAL A 34 -12.59 -4.88 14.70
N VAL A 35 -13.40 -3.93 14.22
CA VAL A 35 -12.98 -2.99 13.18
C VAL A 35 -12.12 -1.92 13.84
N PRO A 36 -10.80 -1.89 13.57
CA PRO A 36 -9.88 -1.01 14.27
C PRO A 36 -10.14 0.46 13.94
N GLY A 37 -9.79 1.33 14.89
CA GLY A 37 -9.58 2.73 14.61
C GLY A 37 -8.31 2.96 13.78
N SER A 38 -8.09 4.21 13.35
CA SER A 38 -6.87 4.58 12.62
C SER A 38 -5.61 4.13 13.38
N GLY A 39 -4.65 3.54 12.67
CA GLY A 39 -3.37 3.17 13.25
C GLY A 39 -3.32 1.80 13.93
N GLU A 40 -4.40 1.01 13.87
CA GLU A 40 -4.48 -0.29 14.53
C GLU A 40 -4.66 -1.46 13.56
N ILE A 41 -4.27 -2.64 14.03
CA ILE A 41 -4.45 -3.90 13.32
C ILE A 41 -5.12 -4.88 14.29
N THR A 42 -6.16 -5.55 13.84
CA THR A 42 -6.80 -6.64 14.58
C THR A 42 -6.81 -7.90 13.74
N GLY A 43 -6.96 -9.07 14.37
CA GLY A 43 -7.21 -10.28 13.62
C GLY A 43 -7.77 -11.41 14.47
N GLY A 44 -8.50 -12.31 13.81
CA GLY A 44 -9.25 -13.37 14.45
C GLY A 44 -9.65 -14.47 13.48
N LEU A 45 -10.04 -15.62 14.03
CA LEU A 45 -10.49 -16.76 13.25
C LEU A 45 -12.01 -16.71 13.06
N LEU A 46 -12.46 -16.69 11.82
CA LEU A 46 -13.87 -16.82 11.47
C LEU A 46 -14.33 -18.29 11.56
N GLN A 47 -15.63 -18.50 11.82
CA GLN A 47 -16.22 -19.84 11.97
C GLN A 47 -16.04 -20.72 10.71
N ASN A 48 -16.00 -20.10 9.53
CA ASN A 48 -15.80 -20.77 8.25
C ASN A 48 -14.32 -21.07 7.92
N GLY A 49 -13.41 -20.86 8.88
CA GLY A 49 -11.99 -21.24 8.78
C GLY A 49 -11.09 -20.24 8.05
N TRP A 50 -11.56 -19.01 7.81
CA TRP A 50 -10.71 -17.90 7.40
C TRP A 50 -10.10 -17.23 8.64
N TYR A 51 -8.79 -16.97 8.62
CA TYR A 51 -8.17 -16.04 9.56
C TYR A 51 -8.23 -14.64 8.94
N LEU A 52 -9.02 -13.75 9.55
CA LEU A 52 -9.24 -12.39 9.07
C LEU A 52 -8.31 -11.43 9.80
N ILE A 53 -7.67 -10.54 9.04
CA ILE A 53 -6.87 -9.43 9.55
C ILE A 53 -7.48 -8.14 9.02
N LEU A 54 -7.68 -7.20 9.92
CA LEU A 54 -8.20 -5.87 9.64
C LEU A 54 -7.10 -4.87 9.94
N ASP A 55 -6.66 -4.14 8.93
CA ASP A 55 -5.53 -3.23 8.99
C ASP A 55 -5.97 -1.81 8.61
N ALA A 56 -6.07 -0.95 9.62
CA ALA A 56 -6.35 0.48 9.45
C ALA A 56 -5.05 1.32 9.36
N THR A 57 -3.89 0.67 9.27
CA THR A 57 -2.57 1.30 9.01
C THR A 57 -2.15 1.23 7.55
N TRP A 58 -2.76 0.33 6.76
CA TRP A 58 -2.48 0.06 5.34
C TRP A 58 -1.13 -0.59 5.03
N LYS A 59 -0.30 -0.81 6.05
CA LYS A 59 1.07 -1.32 5.91
C LYS A 59 1.14 -2.72 5.32
N LEU A 60 0.12 -3.56 5.52
CA LEU A 60 0.12 -4.91 4.94
C LEU A 60 -0.03 -4.89 3.42
N LEU A 61 -0.79 -3.93 2.88
CA LEU A 61 -0.98 -3.78 1.44
C LEU A 61 0.17 -3.08 0.74
N GLU A 62 0.85 -2.17 1.44
CA GLU A 62 2.12 -1.60 0.97
C GLU A 62 3.19 -2.69 0.77
N ASN A 63 3.09 -3.78 1.55
CA ASN A 63 4.02 -4.91 1.47
C ASN A 63 3.44 -6.12 0.72
N GLN A 64 3.04 -5.90 -0.54
CA GLN A 64 2.45 -6.93 -1.40
C GLN A 64 3.28 -8.20 -1.50
N GLN A 65 4.61 -8.09 -1.40
CA GLN A 65 5.52 -9.23 -1.40
C GLN A 65 5.20 -10.23 -0.27
N LEU A 66 4.83 -9.77 0.93
CA LEU A 66 4.45 -10.68 2.03
C LEU A 66 3.18 -11.48 1.68
N LEU A 67 2.21 -10.84 1.01
CA LEU A 67 0.99 -11.51 0.56
C LEU A 67 1.29 -12.52 -0.55
N GLU A 68 2.16 -12.18 -1.49
CA GLU A 68 2.62 -13.10 -2.54
C GLU A 68 3.33 -14.30 -1.93
N GLU A 69 4.34 -14.08 -1.08
CA GLU A 69 5.09 -15.14 -0.39
C GLU A 69 4.16 -16.07 0.38
N LEU A 70 3.27 -15.52 1.20
CA LEU A 70 2.31 -16.28 2.00
C LEU A 70 1.31 -17.05 1.12
N SER A 71 0.96 -16.51 -0.06
CA SER A 71 0.03 -17.15 -0.98
C SER A 71 0.57 -18.39 -1.69
N ASN A 72 1.87 -18.70 -1.53
CA ASN A 72 2.41 -19.99 -1.98
C ASN A 72 1.84 -21.16 -1.15
N GLU A 73 1.54 -20.92 0.11
CA GLU A 73 1.01 -21.93 1.04
C GLU A 73 -0.49 -21.80 1.26
N TYR A 74 -1.03 -20.58 1.21
CA TYR A 74 -2.41 -20.30 1.58
C TYR A 74 -3.18 -19.59 0.47
N GLU A 75 -4.49 -19.81 0.45
CA GLU A 75 -5.38 -18.94 -0.31
C GLU A 75 -5.62 -17.65 0.47
N ILE A 76 -5.50 -16.51 -0.21
CA ILE A 76 -5.71 -15.19 0.39
C ILE A 76 -6.73 -14.41 -0.45
N ILE A 77 -7.76 -13.89 0.21
CA ILE A 77 -8.68 -12.89 -0.33
C ILE A 77 -8.39 -11.59 0.39
N TYR A 78 -8.22 -10.50 -0.33
CA TYR A 78 -8.06 -9.18 0.27
C TYR A 78 -9.14 -8.23 -0.23
N GLY A 79 -9.46 -7.24 0.59
CA GLY A 79 -10.39 -6.17 0.32
C GLY A 79 -9.83 -4.84 0.81
N GLU A 80 -10.14 -3.78 0.10
CA GLU A 80 -9.79 -2.40 0.45
C GLU A 80 -11.05 -1.57 0.44
N VAL A 81 -11.16 -0.71 1.43
CA VAL A 81 -12.29 0.20 1.58
C VAL A 81 -11.74 1.55 1.99
N GLY A 82 -12.14 2.57 1.23
CA GLY A 82 -11.80 3.94 1.45
C GLY A 82 -13.01 4.83 1.24
N GLU A 83 -13.77 5.04 2.30
CA GLU A 83 -14.99 5.87 2.24
C GLU A 83 -14.67 7.35 2.02
N GLY A 84 -13.47 7.81 2.40
CA GLY A 84 -13.05 9.20 2.21
C GLY A 84 -12.94 9.62 0.73
N TRP A 85 -12.49 8.70 -0.13
CA TRP A 85 -12.35 8.91 -1.59
C TRP A 85 -13.30 8.00 -2.39
N MET A 86 -14.29 7.39 -1.73
CA MET A 86 -15.27 6.48 -2.33
C MET A 86 -14.61 5.41 -3.24
N GLY A 87 -13.54 4.78 -2.74
CA GLY A 87 -12.81 3.74 -3.46
C GLY A 87 -12.84 2.40 -2.72
N SER A 88 -12.98 1.32 -3.48
CA SER A 88 -12.96 -0.04 -2.94
C SER A 88 -12.23 -0.99 -3.88
N SER A 89 -11.64 -2.06 -3.32
CA SER A 89 -11.00 -3.11 -4.09
C SER A 89 -11.26 -4.48 -3.47
N ALA A 90 -11.21 -5.51 -4.30
CA ALA A 90 -11.15 -6.89 -3.86
C ALA A 90 -10.22 -7.66 -4.78
N GLY A 91 -9.49 -8.62 -4.23
CA GLY A 91 -8.59 -9.46 -5.01
C GLY A 91 -8.25 -10.77 -4.34
N ARG A 92 -7.58 -11.63 -5.10
CA ARG A 92 -7.12 -12.95 -4.65
C ARG A 92 -5.65 -13.14 -4.92
N TYR A 93 -4.91 -13.58 -3.92
CA TYR A 93 -3.58 -14.15 -4.09
C TYR A 93 -3.64 -15.67 -4.00
N ASN A 94 -2.92 -16.33 -4.89
CA ASN A 94 -2.80 -17.78 -4.93
C ASN A 94 -1.54 -18.18 -5.70
N LYS A 95 -0.78 -19.14 -5.17
CA LYS A 95 0.45 -19.68 -5.78
C LYS A 95 1.48 -18.59 -6.08
N GLY A 96 1.75 -17.73 -5.09
CA GLY A 96 2.84 -16.75 -5.19
C GLY A 96 2.50 -15.49 -5.99
N LYS A 97 1.24 -15.30 -6.39
CA LYS A 97 0.85 -14.17 -7.26
C LYS A 97 -0.59 -13.72 -7.06
N ARG A 98 -0.86 -12.47 -7.44
CA ARG A 98 -2.23 -11.96 -7.56
C ARG A 98 -2.92 -12.59 -8.77
N SER A 99 -3.97 -13.38 -8.51
CA SER A 99 -4.73 -14.09 -9.55
C SER A 99 -5.75 -13.18 -10.23
N TRP A 100 -6.38 -12.29 -9.46
CA TRP A 100 -7.27 -11.24 -9.95
C TRP A 100 -7.39 -10.11 -8.95
N GLN A 101 -7.79 -8.95 -9.46
CA GLN A 101 -8.20 -7.78 -8.68
C GLN A 101 -9.27 -7.01 -9.44
N ILE A 102 -10.23 -6.49 -8.70
CA ILE A 102 -11.26 -5.57 -9.17
C ILE A 102 -11.22 -4.37 -8.25
N SER A 103 -11.06 -3.17 -8.82
CA SER A 103 -10.99 -1.93 -8.06
C SER A 103 -11.96 -0.91 -8.65
N TYR A 104 -12.59 -0.16 -7.76
CA TYR A 104 -13.39 1.00 -8.09
C TYR A 104 -12.84 2.23 -7.36
N MET A 105 -12.81 3.36 -8.05
CA MET A 105 -12.42 4.63 -7.47
C MET A 105 -13.20 5.74 -8.17
N LEU A 106 -14.09 6.40 -7.43
CA LEU A 106 -15.01 7.40 -7.96
C LEU A 106 -14.29 8.47 -8.81
N ASP A 107 -13.15 8.97 -8.31
CA ASP A 107 -12.40 10.05 -8.95
C ASP A 107 -11.70 9.66 -10.26
N LYS A 108 -11.43 8.37 -10.46
CA LYS A 108 -10.68 7.88 -11.64
C LYS A 108 -11.59 7.43 -12.76
N ASN A 109 -12.61 6.65 -12.42
CA ASN A 109 -13.53 6.10 -13.39
C ASN A 109 -14.90 5.85 -12.72
N PRO A 110 -15.82 6.85 -12.73
CA PRO A 110 -17.03 6.79 -11.93
C PRO A 110 -18.01 5.67 -12.35
N GLU A 111 -17.88 5.16 -13.57
CA GLU A 111 -18.80 4.18 -14.18
C GLU A 111 -18.13 2.84 -14.53
N ASP A 112 -16.87 2.61 -14.16
CA ASP A 112 -16.17 1.39 -14.55
C ASP A 112 -15.17 0.90 -13.49
N PHE A 113 -14.73 -0.34 -13.66
CA PHE A 113 -13.81 -1.03 -12.76
C PHE A 113 -12.42 -1.15 -13.39
N GLU A 114 -11.38 -0.91 -12.61
CA GLU A 114 -10.03 -1.36 -12.96
C GLU A 114 -9.92 -2.85 -12.64
N ILE A 115 -9.79 -3.69 -13.67
CA ILE A 115 -9.72 -5.16 -13.54
C ILE A 115 -8.33 -5.64 -13.95
N SER A 116 -7.71 -6.48 -13.13
CA SER A 116 -6.50 -7.22 -13.48
C SER A 116 -6.70 -8.72 -13.25
N GLY A 117 -6.05 -9.54 -14.08
CA GLY A 117 -6.23 -11.00 -14.07
C GLY A 117 -7.60 -11.44 -14.60
N LYS A 118 -8.04 -12.63 -14.20
CA LYS A 118 -9.34 -13.19 -14.61
C LYS A 118 -10.33 -13.06 -13.45
N PRO A 119 -11.31 -12.14 -13.51
CA PRO A 119 -12.28 -11.99 -12.44
C PRO A 119 -13.11 -13.29 -12.26
N PRO A 120 -13.58 -13.57 -11.04
CA PRO A 120 -14.45 -14.72 -10.79
C PRO A 120 -15.84 -14.51 -11.38
N LYS A 121 -16.58 -15.60 -11.66
CA LYS A 121 -17.96 -15.53 -12.17
C LYS A 121 -18.90 -14.72 -11.26
N ALA A 122 -18.68 -14.80 -9.94
CA ALA A 122 -19.42 -14.04 -8.95
C ALA A 122 -19.32 -12.52 -9.16
N PHE A 123 -18.25 -12.01 -9.78
CA PHE A 123 -18.12 -10.58 -10.08
C PHE A 123 -19.22 -10.12 -11.03
N ASP A 124 -19.46 -10.82 -12.14
CA ASP A 124 -20.47 -10.43 -13.12
C ASP A 124 -21.88 -10.48 -12.52
N GLU A 125 -22.17 -11.54 -11.75
CA GLU A 125 -23.46 -11.71 -11.05
C GLU A 125 -23.70 -10.61 -10.00
N ILE A 126 -22.67 -10.25 -9.23
CA ILE A 126 -22.74 -9.18 -8.23
C ILE A 126 -22.88 -7.81 -8.91
N LYS A 127 -22.08 -7.56 -9.95
CA LYS A 127 -22.10 -6.32 -10.73
C LYS A 127 -23.47 -6.10 -11.36
N GLU A 128 -24.01 -7.08 -12.07
CA GLU A 128 -25.32 -6.96 -12.72
C GLU A 128 -26.42 -6.63 -11.70
N ARG A 129 -26.50 -7.39 -10.61
CA ARG A 129 -27.51 -7.19 -9.56
C ARG A 129 -27.38 -5.85 -8.84
N LEU A 130 -26.17 -5.35 -8.60
CA LEU A 130 -25.95 -4.07 -7.92
C LEU A 130 -26.17 -2.89 -8.86
N LEU A 131 -25.67 -2.95 -10.09
CA LEU A 131 -25.80 -1.87 -11.05
C LEU A 131 -27.19 -1.76 -11.68
N SER A 132 -28.05 -2.79 -11.53
CA SER A 132 -29.47 -2.70 -11.87
C SER A 132 -30.29 -1.90 -10.84
N LYS A 133 -29.73 -1.55 -9.68
CA LYS A 133 -30.41 -0.77 -8.65
C LYS A 133 -30.35 0.74 -8.97
N SER A 134 -31.38 1.49 -8.55
CA SER A 134 -31.44 2.93 -8.81
C SER A 134 -30.32 3.70 -8.09
N PRO A 135 -29.51 4.51 -8.80
CA PRO A 135 -28.37 5.23 -8.21
C PRO A 135 -28.75 6.22 -7.10
N GLN A 136 -30.05 6.56 -6.97
CA GLN A 136 -30.57 7.41 -5.90
C GLN A 136 -30.33 6.85 -4.49
N TYR A 137 -30.03 5.56 -4.36
CA TYR A 137 -29.84 4.86 -3.09
C TYR A 137 -28.38 4.61 -2.71
N GLY A 138 -27.41 5.00 -3.55
CA GLY A 138 -25.99 4.89 -3.21
C GLY A 138 -25.06 4.62 -4.40
N ASN A 139 -23.76 4.61 -4.13
CA ASN A 139 -22.75 4.25 -5.11
C ASN A 139 -22.59 2.72 -5.18
N TYR A 140 -23.37 2.07 -6.02
CA TYR A 140 -23.31 0.62 -6.19
C TYR A 140 -22.01 0.11 -6.82
N HIS A 141 -21.24 0.95 -7.51
CA HIS A 141 -19.93 0.54 -8.00
C HIS A 141 -18.96 0.32 -6.85
N PHE A 142 -18.98 1.19 -5.84
CA PHE A 142 -18.21 1.01 -4.60
C PHE A 142 -18.59 -0.28 -3.86
N GLU A 143 -19.85 -0.67 -3.88
CA GLU A 143 -20.33 -1.88 -3.20
C GLU A 143 -19.94 -3.19 -3.91
N VAL A 144 -19.64 -3.17 -5.21
CA VAL A 144 -19.32 -4.40 -5.96
C VAL A 144 -18.06 -5.11 -5.40
N PRO A 145 -16.91 -4.44 -5.20
CA PRO A 145 -15.75 -5.08 -4.58
C PRO A 145 -16.00 -5.49 -3.12
N VAL A 146 -16.75 -4.68 -2.37
CA VAL A 146 -17.10 -4.97 -0.96
C VAL A 146 -17.92 -6.26 -0.86
N GLU A 147 -18.96 -6.38 -1.67
CA GLU A 147 -19.80 -7.58 -1.70
C GLU A 147 -19.07 -8.78 -2.30
N LEU A 148 -18.13 -8.57 -3.23
CA LEU A 148 -17.29 -9.66 -3.73
C LEU A 148 -16.36 -10.22 -2.64
N PHE A 149 -15.78 -9.37 -1.79
CA PHE A 149 -15.01 -9.83 -0.63
C PHE A 149 -15.90 -10.65 0.32
N ASP A 150 -17.07 -10.12 0.67
CA ASP A 150 -18.05 -10.77 1.53
C ASP A 150 -18.49 -12.13 0.98
N HIS A 151 -18.74 -12.24 -0.33
CA HIS A 151 -19.10 -13.50 -0.98
C HIS A 151 -18.10 -14.64 -0.73
N TYR A 152 -16.80 -14.34 -0.68
CA TYR A 152 -15.75 -15.35 -0.43
C TYR A 152 -15.48 -15.58 1.06
N VAL A 153 -15.53 -14.53 1.85
CA VAL A 153 -15.02 -14.53 3.24
C VAL A 153 -16.15 -14.67 4.26
N GLY A 154 -17.37 -14.26 3.92
CA GLY A 154 -18.50 -14.14 4.84
C GLY A 154 -18.31 -13.02 5.86
N PHE A 155 -17.63 -11.95 5.49
CA PHE A 155 -17.34 -10.80 6.34
C PHE A 155 -17.57 -9.50 5.60
N ARG A 156 -18.20 -8.53 6.28
CA ARG A 156 -18.43 -7.17 5.78
C ARG A 156 -18.07 -6.15 6.86
N TYR A 157 -17.22 -5.18 6.50
CA TYR A 157 -16.60 -4.27 7.47
C TYR A 157 -17.58 -3.41 8.27
N TYR A 158 -18.79 -3.14 7.76
CA TYR A 158 -19.83 -2.37 8.47
C TYR A 158 -20.99 -3.24 8.98
N HIS A 159 -20.96 -4.55 8.76
CA HIS A 159 -22.00 -5.48 9.20
C HIS A 159 -21.39 -6.76 9.81
N TYR A 160 -20.34 -6.58 10.61
CA TYR A 160 -19.52 -7.69 11.12
C TYR A 160 -20.14 -8.39 12.33
N ARG A 161 -20.96 -7.70 13.13
CA ARG A 161 -21.42 -8.21 14.44
C ARG A 161 -22.21 -9.52 14.34
N ASP A 162 -22.87 -9.74 13.22
CA ASP A 162 -23.65 -10.96 12.99
C ASP A 162 -22.79 -12.14 12.50
N SER A 163 -21.56 -11.86 12.02
CA SER A 163 -20.72 -12.85 11.34
C SER A 163 -19.46 -13.24 12.10
N ILE A 164 -19.19 -12.61 13.25
CA ILE A 164 -17.97 -12.85 14.01
C ILE A 164 -18.24 -13.12 15.50
N ASP A 165 -17.34 -13.90 16.09
CA ASP A 165 -17.14 -13.96 17.53
C ASP A 165 -16.10 -12.90 17.91
N GLU A 166 -16.51 -11.82 18.58
CA GLU A 166 -15.60 -10.71 18.94
C GLU A 166 -14.46 -11.19 19.86
N ASP A 167 -14.71 -12.21 20.70
CA ASP A 167 -13.70 -12.79 21.59
C ASP A 167 -12.62 -13.57 20.81
N ALA A 168 -12.89 -13.93 19.56
CA ALA A 168 -11.93 -14.58 18.67
C ALA A 168 -10.90 -13.61 18.08
N PHE A 169 -11.06 -12.30 18.28
CA PHE A 169 -10.18 -11.26 17.76
C PHE A 169 -9.20 -10.74 18.82
N GLU A 170 -7.99 -10.43 18.39
CA GLU A 170 -6.98 -9.76 19.20
C GLU A 170 -6.40 -8.57 18.43
N ARG A 171 -5.81 -7.63 19.17
CA ARG A 171 -4.93 -6.61 18.60
C ARG A 171 -3.63 -7.26 18.14
N LEU A 172 -3.19 -6.89 16.95
CA LEU A 172 -1.95 -7.32 16.32
C LEU A 172 -0.96 -6.15 16.26
N ASP A 173 0.32 -6.47 16.43
CA ASP A 173 1.41 -5.51 16.23
C ASP A 173 2.40 -6.08 15.22
N PHE A 174 3.04 -5.22 14.43
CA PHE A 174 4.22 -5.64 13.70
C PHE A 174 5.31 -6.07 14.68
N LYS A 175 5.99 -7.17 14.38
CA LYS A 175 7.26 -7.48 15.02
C LYS A 175 8.21 -6.32 14.70
N ALA A 176 8.89 -5.79 15.71
CA ALA A 176 9.81 -4.65 15.63
C ALA A 176 11.06 -4.88 14.72
N THR A 177 10.99 -5.90 13.87
CA THR A 177 11.96 -6.34 12.88
C THR A 177 11.38 -6.16 11.47
N PHE A 178 10.87 -4.97 11.15
CA PHE A 178 11.51 -4.31 10.01
C PHE A 178 12.92 -3.96 10.50
N PRO A 179 14.00 -4.05 9.70
CA PRO A 179 15.26 -3.46 10.14
C PRO A 179 14.89 -2.09 10.69
N LYS A 180 15.05 -1.89 12.01
CA LYS A 180 14.92 -0.56 12.62
C LYS A 180 15.69 0.33 11.68
N LYS A 181 15.12 1.48 11.27
CA LYS A 181 15.89 2.57 10.67
C LYS A 181 17.30 2.49 11.26
N ALA A 182 18.27 2.19 10.41
CA ALA A 182 19.61 1.85 10.86
C ALA A 182 20.00 2.87 11.92
N ASP A 183 20.36 2.38 13.11
CA ASP A 183 20.60 3.13 14.34
C ASP A 183 20.83 4.63 14.07
N GLU A 184 19.80 5.46 14.32
CA GLU A 184 19.69 6.88 13.93
C GLU A 184 20.83 7.75 14.48
N THR A 185 21.70 7.18 15.32
CA THR A 185 22.78 7.86 16.03
C THR A 185 24.18 7.69 15.42
N LYS A 186 24.35 7.02 14.26
CA LYS A 186 25.72 6.74 13.74
C LYS A 186 26.01 6.94 12.26
N TYR A 187 25.07 7.41 11.45
CA TYR A 187 25.32 7.62 10.02
C TYR A 187 25.44 9.09 9.64
N GLU A 188 26.35 9.82 10.31
CA GLU A 188 26.90 11.06 9.74
C GLU A 188 27.93 10.69 8.67
N LEU A 189 27.48 10.63 7.42
CA LEU A 189 28.41 10.61 6.28
C LEU A 189 28.88 12.05 6.04
N THR A 190 30.19 12.26 6.00
CA THR A 190 30.77 13.47 5.42
C THR A 190 30.40 13.58 3.94
N GLU A 191 30.42 14.77 3.35
CA GLU A 191 30.15 14.96 1.91
C GLU A 191 31.00 14.03 1.02
N SER A 192 32.26 13.82 1.38
CA SER A 192 33.15 12.88 0.66
C SER A 192 32.67 11.44 0.76
N GLN A 193 32.20 11.01 1.94
CA GLN A 193 31.68 9.65 2.11
C GLN A 193 30.34 9.47 1.39
N LEU A 194 29.48 10.49 1.39
CA LEU A 194 28.23 10.47 0.63
C LEU A 194 28.52 10.35 -0.87
N ALA A 195 29.48 11.13 -1.40
CA ALA A 195 29.90 11.06 -2.79
C ALA A 195 30.43 9.67 -3.18
N ASP A 196 31.26 9.06 -2.32
CA ASP A 196 31.78 7.71 -2.54
C ASP A 196 30.67 6.65 -2.56
N GLU A 197 29.71 6.74 -1.63
CA GLU A 197 28.57 5.81 -1.59
C GLU A 197 27.62 6.04 -2.78
N MET A 198 27.39 7.28 -3.23
CA MET A 198 26.63 7.56 -4.46
C MET A 198 27.33 7.01 -5.70
N LYS A 199 28.67 7.10 -5.77
CA LYS A 199 29.46 6.51 -6.86
C LYS A 199 29.37 4.99 -6.86
N LYS A 200 29.42 4.35 -5.69
CA LYS A 200 29.18 2.90 -5.56
C LYS A 200 27.75 2.54 -5.99
N LEU A 201 26.76 3.36 -5.62
CA LEU A 201 25.37 3.14 -6.02
C LEU A 201 25.23 3.11 -7.55
N ASP A 202 25.90 4.02 -8.26
CA ASP A 202 25.88 4.06 -9.73
C ASP A 202 26.58 2.84 -10.36
N GLN A 203 27.70 2.40 -9.77
CA GLN A 203 28.41 1.19 -10.18
C GLN A 203 27.61 -0.10 -9.93
N LEU A 204 26.85 -0.16 -8.83
CA LEU A 204 26.03 -1.31 -8.45
C LEU A 204 24.74 -1.43 -9.27
N LYS A 205 24.25 -0.32 -9.84
CA LYS A 205 23.00 -0.24 -10.62
C LYS A 205 22.94 -1.27 -11.77
N SER A 206 24.09 -1.61 -12.34
CA SER A 206 24.23 -2.54 -13.47
C SER A 206 24.82 -3.91 -13.10
N SER A 207 25.31 -4.10 -11.87
CA SER A 207 26.11 -5.26 -11.48
C SER A 207 25.51 -6.11 -10.36
N SER A 208 24.77 -5.53 -9.39
CA SER A 208 24.15 -6.29 -8.30
C SER A 208 22.94 -5.58 -7.69
N ARG A 209 21.74 -6.15 -7.89
CA ARG A 209 20.47 -5.56 -7.42
C ARG A 209 20.35 -5.55 -5.88
N ASP A 210 20.77 -6.62 -5.22
CA ASP A 210 20.60 -6.76 -3.77
C ASP A 210 21.56 -5.84 -3.00
N GLU A 211 22.79 -5.70 -3.48
CA GLU A 211 23.76 -4.73 -2.94
C GLU A 211 23.33 -3.30 -3.22
N TRP A 212 22.75 -3.03 -4.39
CA TRP A 212 22.19 -1.73 -4.75
C TRP A 212 21.04 -1.32 -3.82
N LEU A 213 20.10 -2.24 -3.55
CA LEU A 213 18.99 -1.99 -2.62
C LEU A 213 19.47 -1.78 -1.19
N HIS A 214 20.46 -2.57 -0.74
CA HIS A 214 21.06 -2.40 0.58
C HIS A 214 21.77 -1.04 0.73
N LEU A 215 22.52 -0.62 -0.28
CA LEU A 215 23.21 0.67 -0.28
C LEU A 215 22.23 1.85 -0.37
N LEU A 216 21.15 1.72 -1.14
CA LEU A 216 20.07 2.71 -1.15
C LEU A 216 19.44 2.89 0.22
N GLN A 217 19.12 1.80 0.93
CA GLN A 217 18.58 1.89 2.29
C GLN A 217 19.56 2.57 3.26
N LYS A 218 20.87 2.33 3.09
CA LYS A 218 21.91 3.00 3.88
C LYS A 218 22.00 4.50 3.58
N LEU A 219 21.90 4.89 2.31
CA LEU A 219 21.94 6.29 1.86
C LEU A 219 20.67 7.05 2.23
N ASP A 220 19.51 6.41 2.17
CA ASP A 220 18.22 6.94 2.61
C ASP A 220 18.33 7.40 4.07
N VAL A 221 18.81 6.51 4.96
CA VAL A 221 19.08 6.87 6.36
C VAL A 221 20.06 8.05 6.47
N ALA A 222 21.15 8.09 5.71
CA ALA A 222 22.13 9.18 5.82
C ALA A 222 21.65 10.55 5.28
N MET A 223 20.81 10.56 4.24
CA MET A 223 20.30 11.80 3.63
C MET A 223 19.19 12.44 4.47
N ILE A 224 18.42 11.64 5.21
CA ILE A 224 17.37 12.10 6.13
C ILE A 224 17.90 13.04 7.23
N PHE A 225 19.17 12.92 7.62
CA PHE A 225 19.68 13.56 8.85
C PHE A 225 20.58 14.78 8.64
N ASN A 226 20.85 15.22 7.39
CA ASN A 226 21.75 16.34 7.17
C ASN A 226 21.17 17.38 6.18
N ASN A 227 20.59 18.45 6.73
CA ASN A 227 20.11 19.61 5.96
C ASN A 227 21.21 20.26 5.08
N LYS A 228 22.51 20.05 5.38
CA LYS A 228 23.62 20.55 4.54
C LYS A 228 23.81 19.78 3.24
N ASN A 229 23.26 18.56 3.14
CA ASN A 229 23.39 17.72 1.94
C ASN A 229 22.32 18.04 0.89
N ARG A 230 21.38 18.96 1.15
CA ARG A 230 20.34 19.38 0.20
C ARG A 230 20.95 19.90 -1.10
N ASP A 231 21.83 20.89 -1.01
CA ASP A 231 22.47 21.53 -2.16
C ASP A 231 23.40 20.55 -2.91
N PHE A 232 23.98 19.58 -2.19
CA PHE A 232 24.81 18.52 -2.76
C PHE A 232 23.97 17.53 -3.59
N VAL A 233 22.81 17.11 -3.10
CA VAL A 233 21.87 16.22 -3.79
C VAL A 233 21.29 16.91 -5.02
N GLU A 234 20.88 18.17 -4.89
CA GLU A 234 20.35 18.99 -5.99
C GLU A 234 21.40 19.20 -7.09
N SER A 235 22.68 19.37 -6.75
CA SER A 235 23.77 19.55 -7.73
C SER A 235 24.24 18.26 -8.43
N HIS A 236 24.10 17.09 -7.81
CA HIS A 236 24.59 15.81 -8.36
C HIS A 236 23.52 14.98 -9.09
N LEU A 237 22.23 15.21 -8.83
CA LEU A 237 21.14 14.48 -9.50
C LEU A 237 20.65 15.17 -10.80
N GLY A 238 21.16 16.36 -11.12
CA GLY A 238 20.84 17.10 -12.33
C GLY A 238 19.45 17.76 -12.29
N ASN A 239 19.28 18.85 -13.04
CA ASN A 239 18.00 19.57 -13.14
C ASN A 239 16.91 18.66 -13.72
N ALA A 240 16.01 18.17 -12.86
CA ALA A 240 14.77 17.52 -13.27
C ALA A 240 13.73 18.56 -13.66
N ASP A 241 12.88 18.25 -14.64
CA ASP A 241 11.74 19.07 -15.06
C ASP A 241 10.86 19.41 -13.84
N GLN A 242 10.87 20.68 -13.43
CA GLN A 242 9.98 21.20 -12.40
C GLN A 242 8.58 21.39 -12.99
N GLU A 243 7.70 20.40 -12.87
CA GLU A 243 6.25 20.64 -12.97
C GLU A 243 5.69 20.82 -11.55
N SER A 244 5.62 22.07 -11.09
CA SER A 244 5.04 22.41 -9.78
C SER A 244 3.51 22.42 -9.84
N SER A 245 2.86 21.47 -9.17
CA SER A 245 1.52 21.68 -8.63
C SER A 245 1.66 22.45 -7.32
N ARG A 246 0.99 23.61 -7.20
CA ARG A 246 1.04 24.47 -6.00
C ARG A 246 0.68 23.67 -4.74
N PRO A 247 1.58 23.53 -3.76
CA PRO A 247 1.21 23.03 -2.44
C PRO A 247 0.56 24.14 -1.60
N GLU A 248 -0.19 23.75 -0.57
CA GLU A 248 -0.58 24.64 0.52
C GLU A 248 0.67 25.28 1.15
N GLU A 249 0.57 26.51 1.65
CA GLU A 249 1.70 27.47 1.83
C GLU A 249 2.93 27.00 2.64
N ASN A 250 2.93 25.82 3.27
CA ASN A 250 4.02 25.33 4.14
C ASN A 250 4.57 23.93 3.80
N GLU A 251 4.05 23.22 2.80
CA GLU A 251 4.53 21.88 2.43
C GLU A 251 5.33 21.94 1.12
N MET A 252 6.56 21.42 1.10
CA MET A 252 7.37 21.32 -0.11
C MET A 252 7.57 19.85 -0.46
N ASP A 253 7.06 19.47 -1.63
CA ASP A 253 7.25 18.14 -2.20
C ASP A 253 8.35 18.17 -3.26
N LEU A 254 9.40 17.37 -3.06
CA LEU A 254 10.43 17.14 -4.08
C LEU A 254 10.35 15.69 -4.56
N GLU A 255 10.06 15.49 -5.85
CA GLU A 255 10.00 14.17 -6.47
C GLU A 255 11.21 13.96 -7.40
N TYR A 256 11.97 12.89 -7.17
CA TYR A 256 13.16 12.53 -7.93
C TYR A 256 13.00 11.17 -8.62
N TYR A 257 13.55 11.07 -9.83
CA TYR A 257 13.60 9.84 -10.60
C TYR A 257 14.93 9.12 -10.38
N LEU A 258 14.93 8.07 -9.55
CA LEU A 258 16.15 7.31 -9.23
C LEU A 258 16.54 6.37 -10.39
N SER A 259 15.54 5.81 -11.09
CA SER A 259 15.71 5.02 -12.30
C SER A 259 14.38 4.88 -13.06
N ASN A 260 14.38 4.10 -14.15
CA ASN A 260 13.18 3.84 -14.96
C ASN A 260 11.98 3.31 -14.15
N ASN A 261 12.22 2.63 -13.02
CA ASN A 261 11.19 1.98 -12.21
C ASN A 261 11.11 2.49 -10.78
N PHE A 262 11.92 3.50 -10.41
CA PHE A 262 11.97 3.97 -9.02
C PHE A 262 11.87 5.49 -8.95
N ARG A 263 10.99 5.98 -8.07
CA ARG A 263 10.90 7.39 -7.70
C ARG A 263 11.07 7.55 -6.20
N ALA A 264 11.68 8.65 -5.79
CA ALA A 264 11.79 9.08 -4.41
C ALA A 264 11.02 10.38 -4.24
N ARG A 265 10.06 10.42 -3.32
CA ARG A 265 9.38 11.65 -2.90
C ARG A 265 9.88 12.03 -1.51
N PHE A 266 10.45 13.22 -1.42
CA PHE A 266 10.89 13.83 -0.17
C PHE A 266 9.82 14.83 0.24
N VAL A 267 9.30 14.67 1.45
CA VAL A 267 8.28 15.57 2.01
C VAL A 267 8.96 16.46 3.04
N PHE A 268 8.78 17.77 2.87
CA PHE A 268 9.29 18.78 3.78
C PHE A 268 8.14 19.63 4.33
N ASN A 269 8.19 19.92 5.62
CA ASN A 269 7.26 20.78 6.32
C ASN A 269 8.04 21.90 7.03
N ASP A 270 7.70 23.16 6.77
CA ASP A 270 8.46 24.33 7.25
C ASP A 270 9.97 24.23 6.98
N GLY A 271 10.35 23.66 5.82
CA GLY A 271 11.75 23.47 5.42
C GLY A 271 12.50 22.38 6.17
N ARG A 272 11.84 21.59 7.02
CA ARG A 272 12.40 20.40 7.66
C ARG A 272 11.95 19.16 6.93
N PHE A 273 12.89 18.25 6.68
CA PHE A 273 12.58 16.94 6.12
C PHE A 273 11.75 16.13 7.13
N GLU A 274 10.63 15.57 6.68
CA GLU A 274 9.82 14.68 7.51
C GLU A 274 10.04 13.21 7.13
N TYR A 275 9.87 12.85 5.85
CA TYR A 275 9.99 11.46 5.41
C TYR A 275 10.28 11.33 3.90
N LEU A 276 10.82 10.16 3.54
CA LEU A 276 11.07 9.74 2.16
C LEU A 276 10.12 8.60 1.81
N VAL A 277 9.50 8.68 0.64
CA VAL A 277 8.74 7.59 0.04
C VAL A 277 9.44 7.14 -1.23
N ILE A 278 9.87 5.88 -1.28
CA ILE A 278 10.41 5.27 -2.50
C ILE A 278 9.32 4.43 -3.16
N TYR A 279 8.89 4.83 -4.34
CA TYR A 279 7.95 4.09 -5.18
C TYR A 279 8.73 3.16 -6.11
N GLN A 280 8.34 1.89 -6.17
CA GLN A 280 8.74 0.99 -7.23
C GLN A 280 7.56 0.78 -8.19
N TYR A 281 7.71 1.19 -9.45
CA TYR A 281 6.73 0.94 -10.49
C TYR A 281 7.05 -0.38 -11.19
N LEU A 282 6.09 -1.31 -11.19
CA LEU A 282 6.21 -2.58 -11.89
C LEU A 282 6.05 -2.43 -13.42
N ASP A 283 5.45 -1.33 -13.91
CA ASP A 283 5.25 -1.06 -15.34
C ASP A 283 5.21 0.46 -15.64
N ARG A 284 6.27 0.95 -16.29
CA ARG A 284 6.45 2.36 -16.69
C ARG A 284 5.49 2.78 -17.82
N ASP A 285 5.16 1.87 -18.72
CA ASP A 285 4.33 2.17 -19.89
C ASP A 285 2.86 2.32 -19.49
N ALA A 286 2.40 1.48 -18.56
CA ALA A 286 1.08 1.61 -17.94
C ALA A 286 0.90 2.98 -17.24
N TRP A 287 1.94 3.48 -16.57
CA TRP A 287 1.90 4.78 -15.88
C TRP A 287 1.99 5.97 -16.86
N ASN A 288 2.90 5.93 -17.82
CA ASN A 288 3.02 6.99 -18.83
C ASN A 288 1.77 7.12 -19.70
N ALA A 289 1.09 6.00 -20.01
CA ALA A 289 -0.21 6.00 -20.67
C ALA A 289 -1.30 6.68 -19.81
N ARG A 290 -1.23 6.52 -18.48
CA ARG A 290 -2.12 7.17 -17.50
C ARG A 290 -1.94 8.70 -17.49
N PHE A 291 -0.70 9.18 -17.53
CA PHE A 291 -0.39 10.62 -17.47
C PHE A 291 -0.61 11.36 -18.80
N ARG A 292 -0.31 10.74 -19.96
CA ARG A 292 -0.62 11.32 -21.29
C ARG A 292 -2.12 11.53 -21.52
N LYS A 293 -2.98 10.78 -20.81
CA LYS A 293 -4.44 10.98 -20.82
C LYS A 293 -4.86 12.22 -20.02
N ASN A 294 -4.20 12.51 -18.91
CA ASN A 294 -4.50 13.66 -18.05
C ASN A 294 -3.98 14.98 -18.61
N SER A 295 -2.80 15.00 -19.25
CA SER A 295 -2.26 16.23 -19.87
C SER A 295 -3.04 16.69 -21.11
N ARG A 296 -3.84 15.81 -21.74
CA ARG A 296 -4.77 16.18 -22.82
C ARG A 296 -6.09 16.77 -22.33
N ARG A 297 -6.54 16.44 -21.11
CA ARG A 297 -7.75 17.04 -20.50
C ARG A 297 -7.52 18.48 -20.02
N ASN A 298 -6.30 18.81 -19.57
CA ASN A 298 -5.97 20.17 -19.12
C ASN A 298 -5.63 21.16 -20.26
N LYS A 299 -5.71 20.74 -21.54
CA LYS A 299 -5.59 21.64 -22.70
C LYS A 299 -6.92 21.97 -23.38
N GLN A 300 -8.04 21.53 -22.82
CA GLN A 300 -9.39 21.95 -23.22
C GLN A 300 -10.12 22.55 -22.02
N ILE A 301 -9.62 23.70 -21.55
CA ILE A 301 -10.38 24.73 -20.83
C ILE A 301 -9.90 26.06 -21.41
#